data_AF-A0A919B9L6-F1
#
_entry.id   AF-A0A919B9L6-F1
#
_cell.length_a   1.000
_cell.length_b   1.000
_cell.length_c   1.000
_cell.angle_alpha   90.00
_cell.angle_beta   90.00
_cell.angle_gamma   90.00
#
_symmetry.space_group_name_H-M   'P 1'
#
loop_
_entity.id
_entity.type
_entity.pdbx_description
1 polymer ?
#
loop_
_entity_poly.entity_id
_entity_poly.type
_entity_poly.pdbx_seq_one_letter_code
_entity_poly.pdbx_strand_id
1 'polypeptide(L)'
;MSGDRPTMPPVRLPSEAELARDALSAPLFSRAARLARWAGEGTPVGAGGELLSGQLATAAAVLGLADDEDGAVYAAEAWQLALDTGLVEFTEFPQEAGGEENADRPDDEPYGTAVAGEELATLTSGSPQDVLDLWLAGMETVLADACAPDLADLAEQLAQSADDGELDLDAVDWNPEEEADFLDGILGNLYLLTAVDNGTAGREVPLPALAASMVVPDDMDEPTDEVLAEVSDVMMRLDEQFRMLEPAGLVRYRPLDESLVEEVDGEAHVRESVDGVASGTPEEEDVARYGMVALTPLGLFGVRTRMLEAGVDAPVVGDLAGADAATLLAALPGHPGDTARTEAELWLARRAPADAARELLAAARGDDEDAPHRRLLCQQTLSLLGADAEPALREVLDDPELGGLSRVWLAERGAPGVPEPDEAMVLWLTVDTVAAQLAAEGETEELRALVEGLTARHSGFFDKVWRVDHPATAGVLEAMARVHGDKKTAKAARKAAYKARSRR
;
A
#
# COMPACT_ATOMS: atom_id res chain seq x y z
N MET A 1 -5.82 25.49 0.21
CA MET A 1 -6.10 24.91 1.53
C MET A 1 -5.63 23.48 1.44
N SER A 2 -4.44 23.20 1.97
CA SER A 2 -3.90 21.85 2.03
C SER A 2 -4.66 21.13 3.15
N GLY A 3 -5.76 20.46 2.81
CA GLY A 3 -6.26 19.41 3.68
C GLY A 3 -5.14 18.40 3.86
N ASP A 4 -4.91 17.95 5.09
CA ASP A 4 -4.07 16.80 5.41
C ASP A 4 -4.44 15.68 4.43
N ARG A 5 -3.63 15.49 3.39
CA ARG A 5 -3.76 14.32 2.54
C ARG A 5 -3.12 13.18 3.34
N PRO A 6 -3.79 12.02 3.45
CA PRO A 6 -3.24 10.91 4.19
C PRO A 6 -1.88 10.52 3.58
N THR A 7 -0.83 10.49 4.40
CA THR A 7 0.43 9.86 4.05
C THR A 7 0.29 8.36 4.27
N MET A 8 0.47 7.58 3.22
CA MET A 8 0.44 6.12 3.30
C MET A 8 1.71 5.60 3.98
N PRO A 9 1.67 4.41 4.62
CA PRO A 9 2.87 3.82 5.16
C PRO A 9 3.88 3.50 4.04
N PRO A 10 5.18 3.62 4.32
CA PRO A 10 6.22 3.35 3.33
C PRO A 10 6.27 1.87 2.95
N VAL A 11 6.47 1.61 1.65
CA VAL A 11 6.58 0.24 1.13
C VAL A 11 7.97 -0.06 0.58
N ARG A 12 8.33 -1.34 0.55
CA ARG A 12 9.57 -1.82 -0.09
C ARG A 12 9.26 -2.21 -1.52
N LEU A 13 9.92 -1.56 -2.47
CA LEU A 13 9.83 -1.93 -3.89
C LEU A 13 11.13 -2.60 -4.35
N PRO A 14 11.06 -3.61 -5.23
CA PRO A 14 12.20 -4.08 -6.00
C PRO A 14 12.79 -2.96 -6.88
N SER A 15 13.95 -3.22 -7.47
CA SER A 15 14.53 -2.30 -8.43
C SER A 15 13.65 -2.16 -9.69
N GLU A 16 13.73 -1.02 -10.38
CA GLU A 16 13.03 -0.81 -11.67
C GLU A 16 13.31 -1.94 -12.66
N ALA A 17 14.54 -2.48 -12.69
CA ALA A 17 14.92 -3.58 -13.57
C ALA A 17 14.28 -4.93 -13.19
N GLU A 18 13.92 -5.13 -11.93
CA GLU A 18 13.14 -6.28 -11.47
C GLU A 18 11.66 -6.09 -11.81
N LEU A 19 11.10 -4.92 -11.50
CA LEU A 19 9.72 -4.59 -11.83
C LEU A 19 9.45 -4.66 -13.35
N ALA A 20 10.35 -4.13 -14.19
CA ALA A 20 10.22 -4.23 -15.64
C ALA A 20 10.29 -5.68 -16.14
N ARG A 21 11.06 -6.54 -15.45
CA ARG A 21 11.07 -7.98 -15.76
C ARG A 21 9.76 -8.64 -15.39
N ASP A 22 9.19 -8.27 -14.24
CA ASP A 22 7.90 -8.76 -13.78
C ASP A 22 6.80 -8.35 -14.78
N ALA A 23 6.80 -7.09 -15.23
CA ALA A 23 5.88 -6.59 -16.27
C ALA A 23 6.00 -7.37 -17.59
N LEU A 24 7.22 -7.59 -18.09
CA LEU A 24 7.45 -8.40 -19.30
C LEU A 24 7.07 -9.88 -19.15
N SER A 25 6.97 -10.36 -17.90
CA SER A 25 6.57 -11.74 -17.59
C SER A 25 5.08 -11.88 -17.31
N ALA A 26 4.34 -10.78 -17.13
CA ALA A 26 2.90 -10.80 -16.93
C ALA A 26 2.23 -11.50 -18.12
N PRO A 27 1.35 -12.50 -17.89
CA PRO A 27 0.74 -13.27 -18.97
C PRO A 27 0.14 -12.41 -20.08
N LEU A 28 -0.68 -11.43 -19.73
CA LEU A 28 -1.38 -10.58 -20.70
C LEU A 28 -0.38 -9.76 -21.54
N PHE A 29 0.56 -9.07 -20.89
CA PHE A 29 1.55 -8.22 -21.57
C PHE A 29 2.53 -9.04 -22.45
N SER A 30 2.95 -10.22 -21.96
CA SER A 30 3.83 -11.12 -22.73
C SER A 30 3.12 -11.70 -23.96
N ARG A 31 1.82 -11.99 -23.87
CA ARG A 31 0.97 -12.43 -24.99
C ARG A 31 0.79 -11.29 -25.99
N ALA A 32 0.48 -10.07 -25.53
CA ALA A 32 0.35 -8.89 -26.37
C ALA A 32 1.63 -8.64 -27.20
N ALA A 33 2.80 -8.66 -26.56
CA ALA A 33 4.09 -8.54 -27.24
C ALA A 33 4.37 -9.68 -28.24
N ARG A 34 3.83 -10.89 -28.01
CA ARG A 34 3.96 -12.03 -28.93
C ARG A 34 3.04 -11.87 -30.13
N LEU A 35 1.81 -11.41 -29.94
CA LEU A 35 0.88 -11.13 -31.03
C LEU A 35 1.32 -9.92 -31.87
N ALA A 36 1.86 -8.88 -31.25
CA ALA A 36 2.45 -7.74 -31.96
C ALA A 36 3.58 -8.17 -32.91
N ARG A 37 4.45 -9.09 -32.48
CA ARG A 37 5.48 -9.69 -33.34
C ARG A 37 4.90 -10.57 -34.45
N TRP A 38 3.79 -11.25 -34.18
CA TRP A 38 3.09 -12.08 -35.16
C TRP A 38 2.37 -11.24 -36.22
N ALA A 39 1.84 -10.06 -35.85
CA ALA A 39 1.13 -9.16 -36.76
C ALA A 39 1.95 -8.83 -38.02
N GLY A 40 3.27 -8.74 -37.86
CA GLY A 40 4.23 -8.68 -38.96
C GLY A 40 4.03 -7.44 -39.85
N GLU A 41 4.07 -7.64 -41.17
CA GLU A 41 3.91 -6.58 -42.17
C GLU A 41 2.46 -6.37 -42.66
N GLY A 42 1.46 -7.04 -42.05
CA GLY A 42 0.06 -6.82 -42.41
C GLY A 42 -0.88 -7.98 -42.04
N THR A 43 -1.59 -7.83 -40.92
CA THR A 43 -2.64 -8.74 -40.46
C THR A 43 -4.01 -8.11 -40.75
N PRO A 44 -4.92 -8.80 -41.49
CA PRO A 44 -6.28 -8.31 -41.68
C PRO A 44 -6.99 -8.11 -40.35
N VAL A 45 -7.74 -7.02 -40.20
CA VAL A 45 -8.46 -6.67 -38.96
C VAL A 45 -9.84 -6.10 -39.26
N GLY A 46 -10.73 -6.17 -38.26
CA GLY A 46 -12.06 -5.57 -38.26
C GLY A 46 -12.05 -4.05 -38.10
N ALA A 47 -13.21 -3.47 -37.83
CA ALA A 47 -13.43 -2.03 -37.90
C ALA A 47 -12.71 -1.25 -36.78
N GLY A 48 -12.60 -1.83 -35.59
CA GLY A 48 -11.85 -1.31 -34.45
C GLY A 48 -10.40 -1.80 -34.40
N GLY A 49 -9.92 -2.49 -35.43
CA GLY A 49 -8.60 -3.10 -35.44
C GLY A 49 -8.54 -4.49 -34.78
N GLU A 50 -9.67 -5.04 -34.34
CA GLU A 50 -9.80 -6.35 -33.74
C GLU A 50 -9.47 -7.49 -34.71
N LEU A 51 -9.04 -8.64 -34.18
CA LEU A 51 -8.86 -9.84 -34.99
C LEU A 51 -10.21 -10.42 -35.42
N LEU A 52 -10.28 -10.88 -36.67
CA LEU A 52 -11.45 -11.55 -37.18
C LEU A 52 -11.62 -12.92 -36.50
N SER A 53 -12.85 -13.41 -36.40
CA SER A 53 -13.20 -14.70 -35.76
C SER A 53 -12.33 -15.87 -36.24
N GLY A 54 -12.05 -15.94 -37.54
CA GLY A 54 -11.19 -16.99 -38.13
C GLY A 54 -9.71 -16.88 -37.76
N GLN A 55 -9.24 -15.70 -37.33
CA GLN A 55 -7.85 -15.46 -36.93
C GLN A 55 -7.60 -15.74 -35.45
N LEU A 56 -8.63 -15.64 -34.60
CA LEU A 56 -8.49 -15.87 -33.15
C LEU A 56 -7.91 -17.24 -32.81
N ALA A 57 -8.37 -18.31 -33.48
CA ALA A 57 -7.81 -19.65 -33.31
C ALA A 57 -6.32 -19.74 -33.72
N THR A 58 -5.92 -18.97 -34.74
CA THR A 58 -4.51 -18.89 -35.17
C THR A 58 -3.68 -18.11 -34.16
N ALA A 59 -4.20 -17.00 -33.65
CA ALA A 59 -3.56 -16.19 -32.61
C ALA A 59 -3.39 -17.00 -31.30
N ALA A 60 -4.42 -17.74 -30.88
CA ALA A 60 -4.35 -18.68 -29.76
C ALA A 60 -3.23 -19.72 -29.96
N ALA A 61 -3.14 -20.32 -31.16
CA ALA A 61 -2.06 -21.25 -31.50
C ALA A 61 -0.68 -20.57 -31.48
N VAL A 62 -0.58 -19.32 -31.94
CA VAL A 62 0.65 -18.52 -31.84
C VAL A 62 1.04 -18.32 -30.39
N LEU A 63 0.10 -18.13 -29.46
CA LEU A 63 0.35 -18.01 -28.02
C LEU A 63 0.68 -19.36 -27.36
N GLY A 64 0.36 -20.48 -28.00
CA GLY A 64 0.50 -21.83 -27.43
C GLY A 64 -0.72 -22.28 -26.62
N LEU A 65 -1.88 -21.68 -26.89
CA LEU A 65 -3.16 -21.89 -26.20
C LEU A 65 -4.20 -22.56 -27.13
N ALA A 66 -3.75 -23.32 -28.13
CA ALA A 66 -4.67 -23.95 -29.10
C ALA A 66 -5.56 -25.04 -28.50
N ASP A 67 -5.09 -25.70 -27.44
CA ASP A 67 -5.81 -26.77 -26.73
C ASP A 67 -6.56 -26.23 -25.49
N ASP A 68 -6.48 -24.93 -25.24
CA ASP A 68 -7.17 -24.23 -24.15
C ASP A 68 -8.55 -23.77 -24.64
N GLU A 69 -9.59 -24.00 -23.85
CA GLU A 69 -10.96 -23.64 -24.23
C GLU A 69 -11.14 -22.12 -24.33
N ASP A 70 -10.43 -21.37 -23.49
CA ASP A 70 -10.44 -19.91 -23.47
C ASP A 70 -9.31 -19.30 -24.31
N GLY A 71 -8.54 -20.12 -25.03
CA GLY A 71 -7.38 -19.67 -25.79
C GLY A 71 -7.67 -18.58 -26.82
N ALA A 72 -8.86 -18.59 -27.42
CA ALA A 72 -9.32 -17.55 -28.33
C ALA A 72 -9.65 -16.24 -27.61
N VAL A 73 -10.23 -16.30 -26.41
CA VAL A 73 -10.54 -15.15 -25.55
C VAL A 73 -9.25 -14.49 -25.11
N TYR A 74 -8.30 -15.27 -24.56
CA TYR A 74 -6.98 -14.77 -24.18
C TYR A 74 -6.20 -14.15 -25.34
N ALA A 75 -6.42 -14.62 -26.57
CA ALA A 75 -5.81 -14.02 -27.75
C ALA A 75 -6.47 -12.70 -28.14
N ALA A 76 -7.79 -12.57 -28.00
CA ALA A 76 -8.51 -11.32 -28.23
C ALA A 76 -8.10 -10.25 -27.21
N GLU A 77 -8.10 -10.57 -25.91
CA GLU A 77 -7.67 -9.66 -24.84
C GLU A 77 -6.23 -9.16 -25.03
N ALA A 78 -5.30 -10.08 -25.32
CA ALA A 78 -3.91 -9.72 -25.57
C ALA A 78 -3.73 -8.88 -26.84
N TRP A 79 -4.57 -9.08 -27.86
CA TRP A 79 -4.55 -8.26 -29.07
C TRP A 79 -5.08 -6.85 -28.79
N GLN A 80 -6.18 -6.75 -28.04
CA GLN A 80 -6.76 -5.48 -27.62
C GLN A 80 -5.76 -4.66 -26.81
N LEU A 81 -5.13 -5.27 -25.80
CA LEU A 81 -4.05 -4.61 -25.05
C LEU A 81 -2.91 -4.15 -25.96
N ALA A 82 -2.57 -4.93 -27.00
CA ALA A 82 -1.52 -4.54 -27.94
C ALA A 82 -1.91 -3.31 -28.78
N LEU A 83 -3.18 -3.15 -29.14
CA LEU A 83 -3.69 -1.94 -29.80
C LEU A 83 -3.65 -0.74 -28.85
N ASP A 84 -4.15 -0.91 -27.63
CA ASP A 84 -4.29 0.18 -26.66
C ASP A 84 -2.93 0.71 -26.17
N THR A 85 -1.92 -0.15 -26.16
CA THR A 85 -0.53 0.20 -25.82
C THR A 85 0.31 0.60 -27.03
N GLY A 86 -0.23 0.59 -28.25
CA GLY A 86 0.51 0.91 -29.47
C GLY A 86 1.60 -0.12 -29.84
N LEU A 87 1.56 -1.32 -29.25
CA LEU A 87 2.38 -2.45 -29.69
C LEU A 87 1.94 -2.93 -31.08
N VAL A 88 0.67 -2.71 -31.42
CA VAL A 88 0.08 -2.91 -32.74
C VAL A 88 -0.59 -1.62 -33.17
N GLU A 89 -0.40 -1.25 -34.44
CA GLU A 89 -1.11 -0.14 -35.07
C GLU A 89 -1.85 -0.68 -36.29
N PHE A 90 -3.04 -0.13 -36.57
CA PHE A 90 -3.80 -0.51 -37.76
C PHE A 90 -4.14 0.67 -38.65
N THR A 91 -4.34 0.36 -39.93
CA THR A 91 -4.77 1.32 -40.94
C THR A 91 -5.98 0.77 -41.66
N GLU A 92 -7.08 1.53 -41.66
CA GLU A 92 -8.30 1.20 -42.39
C GLU A 92 -8.08 1.27 -43.92
N PHE A 93 -8.80 0.41 -44.64
CA PHE A 93 -8.85 0.48 -46.09
C PHE A 93 -9.61 1.74 -46.55
N PRO A 94 -9.19 2.37 -47.67
CA PRO A 94 -9.90 3.52 -48.20
C PRO A 94 -11.35 3.18 -48.53
N GLN A 95 -12.30 3.97 -48.03
CA GLN A 95 -13.69 3.89 -48.46
C GLN A 95 -13.79 4.21 -49.96
N GLU A 96 -14.28 3.25 -50.76
CA GLU A 96 -14.59 3.50 -52.16
C GLU A 96 -15.77 4.47 -52.25
N ALA A 97 -15.61 5.55 -53.02
CA ALA A 97 -16.67 6.55 -53.22
C ALA A 97 -17.89 5.91 -53.91
N GLY A 98 -18.90 5.54 -53.12
CA GLY A 98 -20.14 4.91 -53.58
C GLY A 98 -20.34 3.44 -53.16
N GLY A 99 -19.50 2.89 -52.28
CA GLY A 99 -19.74 1.59 -51.62
C GLY A 99 -20.84 1.66 -50.55
N GLU A 100 -21.38 0.50 -50.18
CA GLU A 100 -22.30 0.34 -49.03
C GLU A 100 -21.70 1.01 -47.78
N GLU A 101 -22.55 1.64 -46.94
CA GLU A 101 -22.09 2.22 -45.68
C GLU A 101 -21.36 1.13 -44.87
N ASN A 102 -20.28 1.47 -44.16
CA ASN A 102 -19.48 0.50 -43.39
C ASN A 102 -20.35 -0.40 -42.48
N ALA A 103 -21.54 0.03 -42.09
CA ALA A 103 -22.49 -0.72 -41.28
C ALA A 103 -23.09 -1.98 -41.95
N ASP A 104 -23.03 -2.12 -43.29
CA ASP A 104 -23.61 -3.26 -44.03
C ASP A 104 -22.57 -4.33 -44.43
N ARG A 105 -21.29 -4.14 -44.13
CA ARG A 105 -20.24 -5.11 -44.45
C ARG A 105 -20.27 -6.28 -43.45
N PRO A 106 -20.08 -7.54 -43.91
CA PRO A 106 -20.04 -8.70 -43.01
C PRO A 106 -18.88 -8.60 -42.01
N ASP A 107 -19.11 -9.04 -40.77
CA ASP A 107 -18.10 -9.02 -39.68
C ASP A 107 -16.82 -9.81 -40.01
N ASP A 108 -16.89 -10.78 -40.93
CA ASP A 108 -15.74 -11.57 -41.37
C ASP A 108 -14.91 -10.91 -42.49
N GLU A 109 -15.31 -9.75 -43.01
CA GLU A 109 -14.59 -9.02 -44.05
C GLU A 109 -13.65 -7.97 -43.44
N PRO A 110 -12.35 -7.93 -43.83
CA PRO A 110 -11.41 -7.02 -43.21
C PRO A 110 -11.67 -5.56 -43.57
N TYR A 111 -11.64 -4.70 -42.56
CA TYR A 111 -11.76 -3.24 -42.70
C TYR A 111 -10.40 -2.56 -42.78
N GLY A 112 -9.32 -3.23 -42.38
CA GLY A 112 -7.98 -2.68 -42.44
C GLY A 112 -6.87 -3.73 -42.34
N THR A 113 -5.65 -3.23 -42.20
CA THR A 113 -4.46 -4.05 -41.88
C THR A 113 -3.73 -3.50 -40.67
N ALA A 114 -3.43 -4.39 -39.73
CA ALA A 114 -2.59 -4.14 -38.58
C ALA A 114 -1.14 -4.55 -38.81
N VAL A 115 -0.21 -3.80 -38.24
CA VAL A 115 1.24 -4.03 -38.25
C VAL A 115 1.81 -3.86 -36.85
N ALA A 116 3.03 -4.33 -36.63
CA ALA A 116 3.75 -4.01 -35.39
C ALA A 116 3.92 -2.49 -35.25
N GLY A 117 3.47 -1.94 -34.11
CA GLY A 117 3.60 -0.52 -33.78
C GLY A 117 4.99 -0.16 -33.25
N GLU A 118 5.23 1.14 -33.07
CA GLU A 118 6.56 1.65 -32.67
C GLU A 118 6.94 1.21 -31.23
N GLU A 119 5.95 1.05 -30.33
CA GLU A 119 6.19 0.68 -28.92
C GLU A 119 6.72 -0.74 -28.74
N LEU A 120 6.61 -1.60 -29.76
CA LEU A 120 7.22 -2.93 -29.71
C LEU A 120 8.75 -2.85 -29.57
N ALA A 121 9.38 -1.79 -30.09
CA ALA A 121 10.81 -1.56 -29.93
C ALA A 121 11.19 -1.19 -28.49
N THR A 122 10.30 -0.50 -27.77
CA THR A 122 10.46 -0.12 -26.35
C THR A 122 10.68 -1.35 -25.48
N LEU A 123 9.96 -2.45 -25.74
CA LEU A 123 10.10 -3.71 -24.99
C LEU A 123 11.49 -4.36 -25.06
N THR A 124 12.30 -4.03 -26.07
CA THR A 124 13.61 -4.66 -26.30
C THR A 124 14.79 -3.71 -26.20
N SER A 125 14.55 -2.42 -26.40
CA SER A 125 15.61 -1.40 -26.47
C SER A 125 15.39 -0.22 -25.51
N GLY A 126 14.21 -0.15 -24.88
CA GLY A 126 13.89 0.83 -23.84
C GLY A 126 14.62 0.57 -22.52
N SER A 127 14.63 1.59 -21.68
CA SER A 127 15.02 1.48 -20.28
C SER A 127 13.95 0.72 -19.47
N PRO A 128 14.29 0.23 -18.26
CA PRO A 128 13.29 -0.37 -17.38
C PRO A 128 12.09 0.56 -17.10
N GLN A 129 12.32 1.86 -16.97
CA GLN A 129 11.25 2.85 -16.80
C GLN A 129 10.33 2.89 -18.02
N ASP A 130 10.87 2.91 -19.24
CA ASP A 130 10.04 2.97 -20.46
C ASP A 130 9.12 1.73 -20.57
N VAL A 131 9.58 0.56 -20.12
CA VAL A 131 8.77 -0.66 -20.05
C VAL A 131 7.67 -0.55 -19.00
N LEU A 132 7.98 0.04 -17.84
CA LEU A 132 7.01 0.25 -16.77
C LEU A 132 5.94 1.28 -17.16
N ASP A 133 6.32 2.36 -17.85
CA ASP A 133 5.38 3.36 -18.36
C ASP A 133 4.41 2.73 -19.37
N LEU A 134 4.91 1.85 -20.25
CA LEU A 134 4.07 1.13 -21.20
C LEU A 134 3.14 0.10 -20.50
N TRP A 135 3.63 -0.58 -19.47
CA TRP A 135 2.80 -1.48 -18.66
C TRP A 135 1.72 -0.70 -17.90
N LEU A 136 2.04 0.47 -17.33
CA LEU A 136 1.07 1.35 -16.67
C LEU A 136 -0.02 1.80 -17.64
N ALA A 137 0.35 2.20 -18.86
CA ALA A 137 -0.62 2.57 -19.90
C ALA A 137 -1.58 1.41 -20.23
N GLY A 138 -1.06 0.19 -20.35
CA GLY A 138 -1.89 -1.00 -20.53
C GLY A 138 -2.75 -1.35 -19.31
N MET A 139 -2.23 -1.09 -18.11
CA MET A 139 -2.96 -1.33 -16.86
C MET A 139 -4.19 -0.42 -16.74
N GLU A 140 -4.13 0.82 -17.23
CA GLU A 140 -5.30 1.71 -17.28
C GLU A 140 -6.45 1.11 -18.10
N THR A 141 -6.15 0.49 -19.24
CA THR A 141 -7.16 -0.23 -20.04
C THR A 141 -7.78 -1.37 -19.24
N VAL A 142 -6.95 -2.23 -18.63
CA VAL A 142 -7.45 -3.39 -17.87
C VAL A 142 -8.27 -2.96 -16.65
N LEU A 143 -7.91 -1.85 -15.99
CA LEU A 143 -8.71 -1.29 -14.90
C LEU A 143 -10.05 -0.77 -15.41
N ALA A 144 -10.07 -0.07 -16.55
CA ALA A 144 -11.30 0.40 -17.16
C ALA A 144 -12.23 -0.76 -17.54
N ASP A 145 -11.68 -1.83 -18.11
CA ASP A 145 -12.42 -3.06 -18.44
C ASP A 145 -12.97 -3.74 -17.17
N ALA A 146 -12.20 -3.78 -16.08
CA ALA A 146 -12.65 -4.34 -14.80
C ALA A 146 -13.77 -3.52 -14.12
N CYS A 147 -13.95 -2.26 -14.50
CA CYS A 147 -15.04 -1.40 -14.04
C CYS A 147 -16.23 -1.36 -15.02
N ALA A 148 -16.12 -2.02 -16.17
CA ALA A 148 -17.19 -2.09 -17.16
C ALA A 148 -18.27 -3.10 -16.72
N PRO A 149 -19.55 -2.84 -17.00
CA PRO A 149 -20.63 -3.77 -16.72
C PRO A 149 -20.55 -4.99 -17.66
N ASP A 150 -21.04 -6.15 -17.21
CA ASP A 150 -21.12 -7.34 -18.07
C ASP A 150 -22.06 -7.07 -19.26
N LEU A 151 -21.48 -7.12 -20.46
CA LEU A 151 -22.19 -6.91 -21.71
C LEU A 151 -23.22 -8.02 -22.00
N ALA A 152 -23.01 -9.24 -21.50
CA ALA A 152 -23.97 -10.34 -21.63
C ALA A 152 -25.23 -10.08 -20.81
N ASP A 153 -25.08 -9.62 -19.58
CA ASP A 153 -26.20 -9.23 -18.71
C ASP A 153 -26.95 -8.03 -19.28
N LEU A 154 -26.21 -7.04 -19.80
CA LEU A 154 -26.82 -5.92 -20.52
C LEU A 154 -27.59 -6.38 -21.76
N ALA A 155 -27.02 -7.31 -22.54
CA ALA A 155 -27.70 -7.86 -23.72
C ALA A 155 -28.96 -8.67 -23.35
N GLU A 156 -28.96 -9.36 -22.21
CA GLU A 156 -30.13 -10.06 -21.70
C GLU A 156 -31.19 -9.10 -21.17
N GLN A 157 -30.81 -8.06 -20.42
CA GLN A 157 -31.71 -6.97 -20.02
C GLN A 157 -32.32 -6.27 -21.24
N LEU A 158 -31.54 -6.07 -22.31
CA LEU A 158 -32.00 -5.55 -23.60
C LEU A 158 -33.02 -6.48 -24.29
N ALA A 159 -32.80 -7.79 -24.25
CA ALA A 159 -33.74 -8.76 -24.78
C ALA A 159 -35.06 -8.80 -23.97
N GLN A 160 -35.00 -8.53 -22.67
CA GLN A 160 -36.17 -8.49 -21.78
C GLN A 160 -36.96 -7.17 -21.84
N SER A 161 -36.29 -6.05 -22.16
CA SER A 161 -36.88 -4.70 -22.32
C SER A 161 -37.38 -4.40 -23.74
N ALA A 162 -37.31 -5.37 -24.65
CA ALA A 162 -37.56 -5.27 -26.09
C ALA A 162 -39.02 -5.01 -26.53
N ASP A 163 -39.80 -4.19 -25.81
CA ASP A 163 -41.09 -3.67 -26.35
C ASP A 163 -40.92 -2.36 -27.14
N ASP A 164 -39.80 -1.63 -27.01
CA ASP A 164 -39.58 -0.35 -27.75
C ASP A 164 -38.21 -0.16 -28.44
N GLY A 165 -37.24 -1.08 -28.32
CA GLY A 165 -36.02 -1.09 -29.17
C GLY A 165 -35.10 0.14 -29.08
N GLU A 166 -35.27 0.97 -28.04
CA GLU A 166 -34.43 2.13 -27.74
C GLU A 166 -33.60 1.81 -26.49
N LEU A 167 -32.28 2.05 -26.55
CA LEU A 167 -31.36 1.84 -25.44
C LEU A 167 -31.70 2.84 -24.32
N ASP A 168 -32.33 2.39 -23.24
CA ASP A 168 -32.44 3.19 -22.02
C ASP A 168 -31.16 3.02 -21.20
N LEU A 169 -30.09 3.69 -21.64
CA LEU A 169 -28.82 3.73 -20.90
C LEU A 169 -28.98 4.35 -19.51
N ASP A 170 -30.06 5.10 -19.26
CA ASP A 170 -30.41 5.66 -17.95
C ASP A 170 -31.08 4.61 -17.02
N ALA A 171 -31.48 3.44 -17.54
CA ALA A 171 -32.03 2.33 -16.75
C ALA A 171 -30.93 1.43 -16.15
N VAL A 172 -29.74 1.46 -16.73
CA VAL A 172 -28.54 0.84 -16.16
C VAL A 172 -27.99 1.85 -15.16
N ASP A 173 -28.16 1.61 -13.86
CA ASP A 173 -27.65 2.46 -12.77
C ASP A 173 -26.11 2.36 -12.64
N TRP A 174 -25.40 2.38 -13.77
CA TRP A 174 -23.95 2.26 -13.86
C TRP A 174 -23.31 3.63 -13.93
N ASN A 175 -22.45 3.92 -12.96
CA ASN A 175 -21.64 5.13 -12.92
C ASN A 175 -20.15 4.76 -13.01
N PRO A 176 -19.48 5.02 -14.15
CA PRO A 176 -18.08 4.65 -14.33
C PRO A 176 -17.13 5.33 -13.33
N GLU A 177 -17.45 6.56 -12.88
CA GLU A 177 -16.63 7.27 -11.90
C GLU A 177 -16.73 6.60 -10.53
N GLU A 178 -17.94 6.19 -10.11
CA GLU A 178 -18.15 5.48 -8.84
C GLU A 178 -17.53 4.07 -8.87
N GLU A 179 -17.60 3.39 -10.01
CA GLU A 179 -16.99 2.07 -10.21
C GLU A 179 -15.46 2.12 -10.14
N ALA A 180 -14.86 3.16 -10.74
CA ALA A 180 -13.42 3.40 -10.64
C ALA A 180 -13.00 3.78 -9.22
N ASP A 181 -13.72 4.70 -8.57
CA ASP A 181 -13.46 5.12 -7.20
C ASP A 181 -13.55 3.94 -6.21
N PHE A 182 -14.52 3.04 -6.42
CA PHE A 182 -14.65 1.80 -5.64
C PHE A 182 -13.41 0.91 -5.78
N LEU A 183 -12.98 0.62 -7.02
CA LEU A 183 -11.82 -0.23 -7.26
C LEU A 183 -10.52 0.41 -6.76
N ASP A 184 -10.35 1.72 -6.96
CA ASP A 184 -9.21 2.47 -6.40
C ASP A 184 -9.20 2.42 -4.86
N GLY A 185 -10.37 2.48 -4.22
CA GLY A 185 -10.54 2.28 -2.78
C GLY A 185 -10.08 0.89 -2.32
N ILE A 186 -10.50 -0.16 -3.03
CA ILE A 186 -10.08 -1.55 -2.79
C ILE A 186 -8.57 -1.71 -2.93
N LEU A 187 -7.99 -1.21 -4.02
CA LEU A 187 -6.55 -1.27 -4.28
C LEU A 187 -5.75 -0.47 -3.24
N GLY A 188 -6.28 0.67 -2.80
CA GLY A 188 -5.68 1.48 -1.74
C GLY A 188 -5.69 0.78 -0.38
N ASN A 189 -6.76 0.04 -0.06
CA ASN A 189 -6.81 -0.78 1.13
C ASN A 189 -5.86 -1.99 1.06
N LEU A 190 -5.78 -2.65 -0.10
CA LEU A 190 -4.78 -3.71 -0.32
C LEU A 190 -3.35 -3.19 -0.19
N TYR A 191 -3.07 -1.96 -0.66
CA TYR A 191 -1.78 -1.30 -0.44
C TYR A 191 -1.51 -1.12 1.05
N LEU A 192 -2.49 -0.62 1.82
CA LEU A 192 -2.35 -0.40 3.27
C LEU A 192 -2.07 -1.71 4.02
N LEU A 193 -2.85 -2.76 3.73
CA LEU A 193 -2.67 -4.10 4.32
C LEU A 193 -1.29 -4.69 3.97
N THR A 194 -0.81 -4.46 2.74
CA THR A 194 0.53 -4.90 2.30
C THR A 194 1.64 -4.13 3.02
N ALA A 195 1.44 -2.83 3.28
CA ALA A 195 2.43 -1.96 3.92
C ALA A 195 2.55 -2.22 5.43
N VAL A 196 1.44 -2.53 6.11
CA VAL A 196 1.41 -2.80 7.57
C VAL A 196 2.06 -4.14 7.92
N ASP A 197 1.99 -5.15 7.05
CA ASP A 197 2.61 -6.48 7.28
C ASP A 197 4.12 -6.51 6.96
N ASN A 198 4.82 -5.39 7.17
CA ASN A 198 6.28 -5.25 7.00
C ASN A 198 6.84 -5.64 5.62
N GLY A 199 6.04 -5.53 4.56
CA GLY A 199 6.51 -5.85 3.20
C GLY A 199 6.92 -7.31 3.02
N THR A 200 6.38 -8.25 3.82
CA THR A 200 6.31 -9.66 3.38
C THR A 200 5.32 -9.75 2.23
N ALA A 201 5.78 -9.35 1.03
CA ALA A 201 5.07 -9.50 -0.22
C ALA A 201 4.60 -10.96 -0.34
N GLY A 202 3.31 -11.19 -0.13
CA GLY A 202 2.71 -12.53 -0.25
C GLY A 202 1.81 -12.99 0.88
N ARG A 203 1.51 -12.20 1.92
CA ARG A 203 0.35 -12.52 2.76
C ARG A 203 -0.91 -12.22 1.97
N GLU A 204 -1.63 -13.28 1.60
CA GLU A 204 -2.90 -13.15 0.90
C GLU A 204 -4.01 -12.74 1.87
N VAL A 205 -4.86 -11.85 1.40
CA VAL A 205 -6.04 -11.32 2.09
C VAL A 205 -7.26 -12.11 1.60
N PRO A 206 -8.06 -12.69 2.51
CA PRO A 206 -9.33 -13.31 2.13
C PRO A 206 -10.30 -12.28 1.56
N LEU A 207 -10.98 -12.62 0.46
CA LEU A 207 -12.00 -11.76 -0.15
C LEU A 207 -13.10 -11.31 0.83
N PRO A 208 -13.64 -12.18 1.72
CA PRO A 208 -14.62 -11.74 2.72
C PRO A 208 -14.10 -10.65 3.64
N ALA A 209 -12.82 -10.70 4.02
CA ALA A 209 -12.23 -9.69 4.89
C ALA A 209 -12.02 -8.37 4.16
N LEU A 210 -11.63 -8.43 2.88
CA LEU A 210 -11.47 -7.25 2.04
C LEU A 210 -12.82 -6.57 1.75
N ALA A 211 -13.84 -7.35 1.37
CA ALA A 211 -15.20 -6.87 1.15
C ALA A 211 -15.80 -6.25 2.42
N ALA A 212 -15.68 -6.95 3.56
CA ALA A 212 -16.17 -6.43 4.84
C ALA A 212 -15.49 -5.11 5.24
N SER A 213 -14.22 -4.92 4.92
CA SER A 213 -13.52 -3.66 5.25
C SER A 213 -13.99 -2.44 4.46
N MET A 214 -14.73 -2.63 3.36
CA MET A 214 -15.35 -1.54 2.58
C MET A 214 -16.80 -1.29 3.00
N VAL A 215 -17.52 -2.36 3.35
CA VAL A 215 -18.97 -2.32 3.60
C VAL A 215 -19.29 -2.09 5.08
N VAL A 216 -18.58 -2.76 5.99
CA VAL A 216 -18.91 -2.76 7.42
C VAL A 216 -18.40 -1.47 8.08
N PRO A 217 -19.27 -0.65 8.69
CA PRO A 217 -18.84 0.55 9.41
C PRO A 217 -17.96 0.24 10.63
N ASP A 218 -16.95 1.07 10.88
CA ASP A 218 -16.00 0.90 11.99
C ASP A 218 -16.64 0.86 13.39
N ASP A 219 -17.83 1.45 13.56
CA ASP A 219 -18.56 1.52 14.83
C ASP A 219 -19.64 0.43 15.00
N MET A 220 -19.70 -0.53 14.08
CA MET A 220 -20.66 -1.64 14.11
C MET A 220 -20.08 -2.86 14.84
N ASP A 221 -20.73 -3.29 15.93
CA ASP A 221 -20.28 -4.44 16.73
C ASP A 221 -20.52 -5.80 16.03
N GLU A 222 -21.70 -5.97 15.39
CA GLU A 222 -22.08 -7.19 14.66
C GLU A 222 -22.77 -6.81 13.33
N PRO A 223 -22.35 -7.37 12.18
CA PRO A 223 -22.98 -7.12 10.89
C PRO A 223 -24.45 -7.59 10.88
N THR A 224 -25.34 -6.79 10.29
CA THR A 224 -26.72 -7.21 10.01
C THR A 224 -26.79 -8.13 8.80
N ASP A 225 -27.86 -8.90 8.65
CA ASP A 225 -28.08 -9.76 7.47
C ASP A 225 -28.01 -8.96 6.15
N GLU A 226 -28.49 -7.71 6.14
CA GLU A 226 -28.40 -6.79 4.99
C GLU A 226 -26.95 -6.44 4.64
N VAL A 227 -26.11 -6.17 5.65
CA VAL A 227 -24.68 -5.90 5.46
C VAL A 227 -23.94 -7.16 4.98
N LEU A 228 -24.32 -8.34 5.47
CA LEU A 228 -23.73 -9.61 5.01
C LEU A 228 -24.08 -9.93 3.55
N ALA A 229 -25.29 -9.59 3.11
CA ALA A 229 -25.68 -9.68 1.71
C ALA A 229 -24.81 -8.75 0.85
N GLU A 230 -24.69 -7.48 1.24
CA GLU A 230 -23.86 -6.50 0.52
C GLU A 230 -22.37 -6.92 0.47
N VAL A 231 -21.83 -7.49 1.55
CA VAL A 231 -20.48 -8.07 1.56
C VAL A 231 -20.35 -9.20 0.53
N SER A 232 -21.37 -10.04 0.40
CA SER A 232 -21.37 -11.15 -0.56
C SER A 232 -21.41 -10.66 -2.01
N ASP A 233 -22.19 -9.62 -2.29
CA ASP A 233 -22.27 -9.00 -3.62
C ASP A 233 -20.93 -8.36 -4.00
N VAL A 234 -20.31 -7.63 -3.07
CA VAL A 234 -18.96 -7.08 -3.23
C VAL A 234 -17.93 -8.19 -3.47
N MET A 235 -18.02 -9.32 -2.77
CA MET A 235 -17.10 -10.45 -3.00
C MET A 235 -17.21 -11.02 -4.41
N MET A 236 -18.41 -11.21 -4.94
CA MET A 236 -18.63 -11.73 -6.30
C MET A 236 -18.04 -10.78 -7.34
N ARG A 237 -18.34 -9.48 -7.20
CA ARG A 237 -17.76 -8.43 -8.04
C ARG A 237 -16.23 -8.43 -8.00
N LEU A 238 -15.64 -8.54 -6.81
CA LEU A 238 -14.18 -8.59 -6.64
C LEU A 238 -13.57 -9.85 -7.26
N ASP A 239 -14.26 -11.00 -7.23
CA ASP A 239 -13.79 -12.23 -7.85
C ASP A 239 -13.63 -12.07 -9.37
N GLU A 240 -14.60 -11.45 -10.03
CA GLU A 240 -14.54 -11.13 -11.46
C GLU A 240 -13.43 -10.11 -11.78
N GLN A 241 -13.40 -9.01 -11.02
CA GLN A 241 -12.38 -7.97 -11.20
C GLN A 241 -10.96 -8.53 -11.03
N PHE A 242 -10.70 -9.31 -9.98
CA PHE A 242 -9.36 -9.86 -9.76
C PHE A 242 -8.95 -10.95 -10.76
N ARG A 243 -9.91 -11.67 -11.37
CA ARG A 243 -9.62 -12.56 -12.52
C ARG A 243 -9.09 -11.79 -13.73
N MET A 244 -9.58 -10.57 -13.97
CA MET A 244 -9.08 -9.70 -15.04
C MET A 244 -7.71 -9.08 -14.69
N LEU A 245 -7.49 -8.72 -13.42
CA LEU A 245 -6.28 -8.03 -12.96
C LEU A 245 -5.07 -8.97 -12.76
N GLU A 246 -5.29 -10.27 -12.53
CA GLU A 246 -4.22 -11.27 -12.31
C GLU A 246 -3.32 -11.47 -13.55
N PRO A 247 -3.87 -11.67 -14.77
CA PRO A 247 -3.05 -11.82 -15.98
C PRO A 247 -2.25 -10.55 -16.34
N ALA A 248 -2.71 -9.37 -15.94
CA ALA A 248 -1.98 -8.11 -16.09
C ALA A 248 -0.81 -7.98 -15.10
N GLY A 249 -0.74 -8.85 -14.08
CA GLY A 249 0.32 -8.89 -13.09
C GLY A 249 0.11 -7.93 -11.92
N LEU A 250 -1.06 -7.31 -11.78
CA LEU A 250 -1.36 -6.40 -10.67
C LEU A 250 -1.50 -7.17 -9.35
N VAL A 251 -2.26 -8.26 -9.37
CA VAL A 251 -2.55 -9.10 -8.20
C VAL A 251 -2.10 -10.53 -8.40
N ARG A 252 -1.79 -11.22 -7.31
CA ARG A 252 -1.85 -12.67 -7.25
C ARG A 252 -3.22 -13.02 -6.71
N TYR A 253 -3.98 -13.79 -7.48
CA TYR A 253 -5.35 -14.10 -7.15
C TYR A 253 -5.62 -15.60 -7.12
N ARG A 254 -6.34 -16.03 -6.09
CA ARG A 254 -6.96 -17.35 -5.99
C ARG A 254 -8.47 -17.15 -6.07
N PRO A 255 -9.13 -17.61 -7.14
CA PRO A 255 -10.57 -17.47 -7.32
C PRO A 255 -11.41 -18.05 -6.19
N LEU A 256 -12.61 -17.48 -6.03
CA LEU A 256 -13.69 -18.05 -5.25
C LEU A 256 -14.03 -19.45 -5.78
N ASP A 257 -14.19 -20.42 -4.88
CA ASP A 257 -14.60 -21.78 -5.22
C ASP A 257 -16.04 -21.77 -5.74
N GLU A 258 -16.23 -22.09 -7.03
CA GLU A 258 -17.55 -22.13 -7.69
C GLU A 258 -18.58 -23.02 -6.97
N SER A 259 -18.14 -24.02 -6.20
CA SER A 259 -19.07 -24.85 -5.42
C SER A 259 -19.75 -24.11 -4.26
N LEU A 260 -19.22 -22.93 -3.89
CA LEU A 260 -19.81 -22.02 -2.92
C LEU A 260 -20.78 -21.02 -3.57
N VAL A 261 -20.82 -20.94 -4.89
CA VAL A 261 -21.71 -20.04 -5.62
C VAL A 261 -23.02 -20.78 -5.96
N GLU A 262 -24.16 -20.16 -5.69
CA GLU A 262 -25.47 -20.63 -6.12
C GLU A 262 -26.24 -19.53 -6.84
N GLU A 263 -26.90 -19.87 -7.94
CA GLU A 263 -27.78 -18.94 -8.66
C GLU A 263 -29.15 -18.87 -7.98
N VAL A 264 -29.55 -17.69 -7.51
CA VAL A 264 -30.87 -17.39 -6.98
C VAL A 264 -31.48 -16.26 -7.81
N ASP A 265 -32.66 -16.48 -8.37
CA ASP A 265 -33.36 -15.50 -9.22
C ASP A 265 -32.56 -14.98 -10.43
N GLY A 266 -31.53 -15.71 -10.87
CA GLY A 266 -30.67 -15.34 -12.01
C GLY A 266 -29.37 -14.63 -11.59
N GLU A 267 -29.19 -14.37 -10.30
CA GLU A 267 -27.99 -13.73 -9.74
C GLU A 267 -27.15 -14.75 -8.97
N ALA A 268 -25.83 -14.65 -9.08
CA ALA A 268 -24.88 -15.54 -8.42
C ALA A 268 -24.60 -15.07 -6.99
N HIS A 269 -24.93 -15.89 -5.99
CA HIS A 269 -24.71 -15.59 -4.57
C HIS A 269 -23.80 -16.62 -3.89
N VAL A 270 -23.06 -16.17 -2.87
CA VAL A 270 -22.26 -17.06 -2.03
C VAL A 270 -23.16 -17.76 -1.00
N ARG A 271 -23.10 -19.09 -0.93
CA ARG A 271 -23.88 -19.91 0.01
C ARG A 271 -23.55 -19.52 1.46
N GLU A 272 -24.54 -19.00 2.19
CA GLU A 272 -24.46 -18.59 3.60
C GLU A 272 -24.07 -19.72 4.57
N SER A 273 -24.20 -20.99 4.17
CA SER A 273 -24.01 -22.11 5.07
C SER A 273 -23.32 -23.31 4.39
N VAL A 274 -22.05 -23.50 4.73
CA VAL A 274 -21.52 -24.86 4.84
C VAL A 274 -22.01 -25.38 6.18
N ASP A 275 -22.92 -26.36 6.17
CA ASP A 275 -23.21 -27.24 7.33
C ASP A 275 -21.89 -27.87 7.80
N GLY A 276 -21.14 -27.17 8.65
CA GLY A 276 -19.78 -27.53 9.02
C GLY A 276 -19.11 -26.60 10.03
N VAL A 277 -19.45 -25.30 10.05
CA VAL A 277 -18.87 -24.33 11.00
C VAL A 277 -19.63 -24.35 12.34
N ALA A 278 -19.71 -25.52 12.97
CA ALA A 278 -20.16 -25.68 14.35
C ALA A 278 -18.99 -25.79 15.36
N SER A 279 -17.78 -25.40 14.97
CA SER A 279 -16.62 -25.30 15.86
C SER A 279 -15.95 -23.94 15.67
N GLY A 280 -15.73 -23.22 16.78
CA GLY A 280 -15.06 -21.92 16.79
C GLY A 280 -13.73 -21.96 16.04
N THR A 281 -13.48 -20.86 15.32
CA THR A 281 -12.39 -20.60 14.35
C THR A 281 -12.43 -21.49 13.10
N PRO A 282 -12.81 -20.95 11.91
CA PRO A 282 -12.69 -21.69 10.66
C PRO A 282 -11.22 -22.07 10.41
N GLU A 283 -10.99 -23.26 9.83
CA GLU A 283 -9.64 -23.69 9.47
C GLU A 283 -9.12 -22.82 8.31
N GLU A 284 -7.80 -22.59 8.20
CA GLU A 284 -7.22 -21.76 7.12
C GLU A 284 -7.62 -22.27 5.71
N GLU A 285 -7.87 -23.57 5.58
CA GLU A 285 -8.32 -24.21 4.34
C GLU A 285 -9.78 -23.87 4.00
N ASP A 286 -10.64 -23.61 4.99
CA ASP A 286 -12.03 -23.19 4.78
C ASP A 286 -12.11 -21.75 4.28
N VAL A 287 -11.24 -20.87 4.78
CA VAL A 287 -11.21 -19.44 4.39
C VAL A 287 -10.70 -19.27 2.97
N ALA A 288 -9.69 -20.05 2.55
CA ALA A 288 -9.10 -19.94 1.22
C ALA A 288 -10.06 -20.30 0.07
N ARG A 289 -11.16 -21.01 0.36
CA ARG A 289 -12.21 -21.33 -0.63
C ARG A 289 -13.04 -20.10 -1.00
N TYR A 290 -13.08 -19.08 -0.15
CA TYR A 290 -13.79 -17.84 -0.43
C TYR A 290 -13.01 -16.85 -1.31
N GLY A 291 -11.84 -17.26 -1.81
CA GLY A 291 -10.96 -16.43 -2.62
C GLY A 291 -9.90 -15.70 -1.80
N MET A 292 -8.71 -15.55 -2.38
CA MET A 292 -7.53 -14.94 -1.73
C MET A 292 -6.82 -14.01 -2.70
N VAL A 293 -6.45 -12.81 -2.25
CA VAL A 293 -5.79 -11.82 -3.10
C VAL A 293 -4.56 -11.20 -2.42
N ALA A 294 -3.52 -10.91 -3.18
CA ALA A 294 -2.40 -10.09 -2.73
C ALA A 294 -1.89 -9.21 -3.86
N LEU A 295 -1.42 -8.00 -3.56
CA LEU A 295 -0.67 -7.21 -4.54
C LEU A 295 0.64 -7.93 -4.88
N THR A 296 0.98 -8.00 -6.16
CA THR A 296 2.34 -8.35 -6.58
C THR A 296 3.27 -7.15 -6.31
N PRO A 297 4.61 -7.32 -6.34
CA PRO A 297 5.51 -6.17 -6.31
C PRO A 297 5.26 -5.18 -7.46
N LEU A 298 4.86 -5.67 -8.64
CA LEU A 298 4.49 -4.85 -9.79
C LEU A 298 3.18 -4.10 -9.55
N GLY A 299 2.16 -4.75 -8.99
CA GLY A 299 0.91 -4.09 -8.64
C GLY A 299 1.07 -3.07 -7.52
N LEU A 300 1.95 -3.33 -6.55
CA LEU A 300 2.30 -2.37 -5.53
C LEU A 300 2.93 -1.10 -6.12
N PHE A 301 3.80 -1.26 -7.13
CA PHE A 301 4.31 -0.15 -7.92
C PHE A 301 3.20 0.58 -8.69
N GLY A 302 2.31 -0.15 -9.37
CA GLY A 302 1.20 0.44 -10.14
C GLY A 302 0.24 1.27 -9.29
N VAL A 303 -0.27 0.69 -8.20
CA VAL A 303 -1.16 1.38 -7.25
C VAL A 303 -0.47 2.59 -6.64
N ARG A 304 0.81 2.48 -6.28
CA ARG A 304 1.58 3.61 -5.76
C ARG A 304 1.67 4.75 -6.77
N THR A 305 1.96 4.46 -8.04
CA THR A 305 2.06 5.48 -9.09
C THR A 305 0.74 6.23 -9.24
N ARG A 306 -0.39 5.52 -9.28
CA ARG A 306 -1.73 6.12 -9.28
C ARG A 306 -1.98 7.01 -8.06
N MET A 307 -1.62 6.55 -6.85
CA MET A 307 -1.73 7.35 -5.63
C MET A 307 -0.94 8.67 -5.72
N LEU A 308 0.30 8.61 -6.23
CA LEU A 308 1.13 9.80 -6.42
C LEU A 308 0.53 10.77 -7.43
N GLU A 309 -0.06 10.27 -8.52
CA GLU A 309 -0.76 11.06 -9.53
C GLU A 309 -2.03 11.72 -8.97
N ALA A 310 -2.77 11.02 -8.12
CA ALA A 310 -3.87 11.59 -7.31
C ALA A 310 -3.38 12.56 -6.22
N GLY A 311 -2.06 12.63 -6.01
CA GLY A 311 -1.41 13.53 -5.06
C GLY A 311 -1.45 13.04 -3.61
N VAL A 312 -1.72 11.76 -3.39
CA VAL A 312 -1.53 11.05 -2.12
C VAL A 312 -0.04 10.81 -1.91
N ASP A 313 0.44 11.04 -0.68
CA ASP A 313 1.84 10.82 -0.34
C ASP A 313 2.06 9.34 -0.03
N ALA A 314 2.78 8.63 -0.91
CA ALA A 314 3.04 7.20 -0.80
C ALA A 314 4.56 6.93 -0.83
N PRO A 315 5.28 7.07 0.31
CA PRO A 315 6.73 6.93 0.36
C PRO A 315 7.20 5.49 0.07
N VAL A 316 8.43 5.33 -0.41
CA VAL A 316 9.11 4.03 -0.48
C VAL A 316 10.34 4.01 0.39
N VAL A 317 10.65 2.82 0.92
CA VAL A 317 11.82 2.62 1.75
C VAL A 317 13.08 2.96 0.97
N GLY A 318 13.82 3.95 1.47
CA GLY A 318 15.04 4.48 0.86
C GLY A 318 14.90 5.88 0.29
N ASP A 319 13.68 6.42 0.16
CA ASP A 319 13.45 7.82 -0.26
C ASP A 319 14.17 8.80 0.67
N LEU A 320 14.25 8.47 1.96
CA LEU A 320 14.91 9.31 2.96
C LEU A 320 16.43 9.23 2.91
N ALA A 321 17.05 8.28 2.19
CA ALA A 321 18.50 8.06 2.25
C ALA A 321 19.32 9.31 1.87
N GLY A 322 18.80 10.13 0.95
CA GLY A 322 19.39 11.40 0.52
C GLY A 322 18.97 12.63 1.33
N ALA A 323 17.97 12.53 2.20
CA ALA A 323 17.42 13.64 2.97
C ALA A 323 18.35 14.10 4.10
N ASP A 324 18.10 15.26 4.71
CA ASP A 324 18.81 15.69 5.92
C ASP A 324 18.29 14.96 7.18
N ALA A 325 19.04 15.04 8.29
CA ALA A 325 18.66 14.38 9.54
C ALA A 325 17.33 14.89 10.13
N ALA A 326 16.94 16.15 9.89
CA ALA A 326 15.70 16.69 10.42
C ALA A 326 14.50 16.10 9.67
N THR A 327 14.58 16.00 8.34
CA THR A 327 13.59 15.30 7.51
C THR A 327 13.49 13.83 7.89
N LEU A 328 14.63 13.14 8.08
CA LEU A 328 14.63 11.75 8.54
C LEU A 328 13.87 11.61 9.87
N LEU A 329 14.28 12.33 10.91
CA LEU A 329 13.69 12.19 12.25
C LEU A 329 12.22 12.61 12.30
N ALA A 330 11.77 13.50 11.41
CA ALA A 330 10.37 13.88 11.29
C ALA A 330 9.50 12.81 10.61
N ALA A 331 10.07 12.01 9.70
CA ALA A 331 9.34 10.99 8.95
C ALA A 331 9.22 9.65 9.72
N LEU A 332 10.28 9.25 10.45
CA LEU A 332 10.33 7.95 11.14
C LEU A 332 9.13 7.61 12.06
N PRO A 333 8.47 8.56 12.77
CA PRO A 333 7.26 8.25 13.54
C PRO A 333 6.13 7.60 12.75
N GLY A 334 6.02 7.89 11.44
CA GLY A 334 4.98 7.33 10.57
C GLY A 334 5.33 5.95 9.99
N HIS A 335 6.51 5.40 10.31
CA HIS A 335 7.01 4.16 9.72
C HIS A 335 6.85 2.99 10.70
N PRO A 336 6.50 1.78 10.22
CA PRO A 336 6.63 0.56 11.02
C PRO A 336 8.05 0.40 11.55
N GLY A 337 8.23 -0.15 12.75
CA GLY A 337 9.52 -0.08 13.47
C GLY A 337 10.72 -0.70 12.75
N ASP A 338 10.52 -1.79 12.00
CA ASP A 338 11.54 -2.42 11.16
C ASP A 338 11.90 -1.58 9.92
N THR A 339 10.90 -0.90 9.36
CA THR A 339 11.01 -0.01 8.22
C THR A 339 11.71 1.29 8.62
N ALA A 340 11.34 1.86 9.77
CA ALA A 340 12.01 3.02 10.35
C ALA A 340 13.51 2.72 10.60
N ARG A 341 13.81 1.52 11.11
CA ARG A 341 15.19 1.05 11.27
C ARG A 341 15.91 0.92 9.93
N THR A 342 15.26 0.36 8.91
CA THR A 342 15.85 0.20 7.57
C THR A 342 16.17 1.55 6.95
N GLU A 343 15.27 2.53 7.07
CA GLU A 343 15.50 3.91 6.60
C GLU A 343 16.70 4.55 7.28
N ALA A 344 16.80 4.42 8.61
CA ALA A 344 17.96 4.87 9.35
C ALA A 344 19.25 4.20 8.86
N GLU A 345 19.27 2.89 8.63
CA GLU A 345 20.43 2.17 8.10
C GLU A 345 20.83 2.66 6.69
N LEU A 346 19.87 2.86 5.78
CA LEU A 346 20.10 3.39 4.43
C LEU A 346 20.62 4.83 4.44
N TRP A 347 20.07 5.68 5.31
CA TRP A 347 20.51 7.06 5.50
C TRP A 347 21.94 7.14 6.05
N LEU A 348 22.27 6.29 7.02
CA LEU A 348 23.59 6.22 7.64
C LEU A 348 24.65 5.69 6.65
N ALA A 349 24.30 4.74 5.78
CA ALA A 349 25.22 4.14 4.81
C ALA A 349 25.85 5.15 3.83
N ARG A 350 25.25 6.34 3.67
CA ARG A 350 25.71 7.39 2.76
C ARG A 350 26.60 8.45 3.41
N ARG A 351 26.93 8.30 4.69
CA ARG A 351 27.62 9.31 5.50
C ARG A 351 28.77 8.73 6.32
N ALA A 352 29.75 9.56 6.65
CA ALA A 352 30.75 9.19 7.64
C ALA A 352 30.12 9.15 9.05
N PRO A 353 30.40 8.14 9.89
CA PRO A 353 29.73 7.97 11.19
C PRO A 353 29.73 9.20 12.10
N ALA A 354 30.86 9.91 12.20
CA ALA A 354 30.96 11.12 13.01
C ALA A 354 30.12 12.28 12.47
N ASP A 355 30.05 12.44 11.15
CA ASP A 355 29.28 13.52 10.51
C ASP A 355 27.77 13.24 10.63
N ALA A 356 27.36 11.98 10.38
CA ALA A 356 26.00 11.52 10.61
C ALA A 356 25.55 11.77 12.06
N ALA A 357 26.40 11.42 13.04
CA ALA A 357 26.09 11.64 14.44
C ALA A 357 25.93 13.14 14.78
N ARG A 358 26.77 14.03 14.24
CA ARG A 358 26.60 15.48 14.44
C ARG A 358 25.30 15.99 13.83
N GLU A 359 24.96 15.52 12.63
CA GLU A 359 23.73 15.92 11.93
C GLU A 359 22.48 15.49 12.73
N LEU A 360 22.46 14.25 13.23
CA LEU A 360 21.39 13.72 14.09
C LEU A 360 21.27 14.48 15.42
N LEU A 361 22.39 14.75 16.09
CA LEU A 361 22.40 15.52 17.34
C LEU A 361 21.93 16.96 17.13
N ALA A 362 22.26 17.58 16.00
CA ALA A 362 21.78 18.90 15.66
C ALA A 362 20.26 18.91 15.41
N ALA A 363 19.75 17.93 14.65
CA ALA A 363 18.32 17.79 14.34
C ALA A 363 17.46 17.45 15.57
N ALA A 364 18.03 16.77 16.57
CA ALA A 364 17.33 16.38 17.79
C ALA A 364 17.08 17.53 18.80
N ARG A 365 17.59 18.74 18.52
CA ARG A 365 17.38 19.90 19.40
C ARG A 365 15.94 20.43 19.30
N GLY A 366 15.51 21.15 20.33
CA GLY A 366 14.22 21.84 20.36
C GLY A 366 13.45 21.63 21.66
N ASP A 367 12.46 22.49 21.88
CA ASP A 367 11.58 22.51 23.06
C ASP A 367 10.09 22.45 22.70
N ASP A 368 9.77 22.20 21.43
CA ASP A 368 8.43 21.91 20.94
C ASP A 368 7.90 20.55 21.43
N GLU A 369 6.62 20.29 21.16
CA GLU A 369 5.92 19.09 21.65
C GLU A 369 6.52 17.78 21.12
N ASP A 370 7.09 17.80 19.90
CA ASP A 370 7.68 16.62 19.26
C ASP A 370 9.15 16.40 19.65
N ALA A 371 9.79 17.36 20.32
CA ALA A 371 11.21 17.30 20.66
C ALA A 371 11.62 16.05 21.46
N PRO A 372 10.85 15.56 22.45
CA PRO A 372 11.18 14.30 23.13
C PRO A 372 11.19 13.10 22.18
N HIS A 373 10.21 13.01 21.27
CA HIS A 373 10.14 11.91 20.31
C HIS A 373 11.30 11.99 19.30
N ARG A 374 11.64 13.19 18.79
CA ARG A 374 12.83 13.39 17.95
C ARG A 374 14.12 12.96 18.65
N ARG A 375 14.30 13.27 19.94
CA ARG A 375 15.47 12.83 20.72
C ARG A 375 15.52 11.31 20.89
N LEU A 376 14.37 10.66 21.12
CA LEU A 376 14.29 9.20 21.18
C LEU A 376 14.71 8.55 19.86
N LEU A 377 14.17 9.01 18.73
CA LEU A 377 14.51 8.52 17.40
C LEU A 377 15.98 8.78 17.03
N CYS A 378 16.51 9.94 17.44
CA CYS A 378 17.94 10.24 17.34
C CYS A 378 18.77 9.22 18.13
N GLN A 379 18.39 8.90 19.38
CA GLN A 379 19.08 7.89 20.18
C GLN A 379 19.08 6.51 19.53
N GLN A 380 17.91 6.08 19.03
CA GLN A 380 17.75 4.79 18.36
C GLN A 380 18.61 4.72 17.08
N THR A 381 18.62 5.79 16.28
CA THR A 381 19.45 5.88 15.07
C THR A 381 20.94 5.89 15.41
N LEU A 382 21.37 6.69 16.40
CA LEU A 382 22.75 6.70 16.89
C LEU A 382 23.19 5.33 17.41
N SER A 383 22.26 4.52 17.94
CA SER A 383 22.58 3.17 18.44
C SER A 383 23.07 2.22 17.33
N LEU A 384 22.79 2.52 16.06
CA LEU A 384 23.27 1.76 14.89
C LEU A 384 24.72 2.09 14.53
N LEU A 385 25.26 3.21 15.03
CA LEU A 385 26.63 3.65 14.75
C LEU A 385 27.68 2.96 15.64
N GLY A 386 28.86 2.71 15.05
CA GLY A 386 30.03 2.19 15.74
C GLY A 386 30.83 3.24 16.51
N ALA A 387 32.00 2.84 17.01
CA ALA A 387 32.88 3.70 17.82
C ALA A 387 33.36 4.97 17.10
N ASP A 388 33.37 4.98 15.76
CA ASP A 388 33.78 6.14 14.97
C ASP A 388 32.87 7.37 15.15
N ALA A 389 31.66 7.20 15.70
CA ALA A 389 30.77 8.31 16.06
C ALA A 389 31.14 8.99 17.39
N GLU A 390 31.95 8.35 18.25
CA GLU A 390 32.31 8.81 19.60
C GLU A 390 32.75 10.30 19.68
N PRO A 391 33.53 10.86 18.74
CA PRO A 391 33.90 12.28 18.78
C PRO A 391 32.69 13.22 18.79
N ALA A 392 31.66 12.94 18.00
CA ALA A 392 30.45 13.77 17.91
C ALA A 392 29.65 13.76 19.21
N LEU A 393 29.52 12.60 19.85
CA LEU A 393 28.81 12.46 21.13
C LEU A 393 29.56 13.18 22.27
N ARG A 394 30.89 13.24 22.20
CA ARG A 394 31.69 14.00 23.18
C ARG A 394 31.52 15.51 23.05
N GLU A 395 31.26 16.03 21.84
CA GLU A 395 31.08 17.47 21.58
C GLU A 395 29.87 18.06 22.34
N VAL A 396 28.88 17.23 22.69
CA VAL A 396 27.62 17.66 23.33
C VAL A 396 27.50 17.23 24.81
N LEU A 397 28.58 16.78 25.46
CA LEU A 397 28.50 16.33 26.86
C LEU A 397 28.08 17.44 27.84
N ASP A 398 28.42 18.69 27.56
CA ASP A 398 28.03 19.84 28.39
C ASP A 398 26.65 20.40 28.00
N ASP A 399 25.99 19.81 27.00
CA ASP A 399 24.66 20.21 26.57
C ASP A 399 23.60 19.75 27.59
N PRO A 400 22.68 20.64 28.03
CA PRO A 400 21.68 20.30 29.04
C PRO A 400 20.65 19.27 28.54
N GLU A 401 20.36 19.23 27.23
CA GLU A 401 19.32 18.39 26.65
C GLU A 401 19.92 17.10 26.06
N LEU A 402 21.05 17.23 25.35
CA LEU A 402 21.68 16.11 24.63
C LEU A 402 22.76 15.40 25.44
N GLY A 403 23.29 16.04 26.49
CA GLY A 403 24.39 15.49 27.28
C GLY A 403 24.00 14.20 28.02
N GLY A 404 22.74 14.07 28.44
CA GLY A 404 22.23 12.86 29.08
C GLY A 404 22.23 11.66 28.13
N LEU A 405 21.59 11.82 26.98
CA LEU A 405 21.52 10.82 25.90
C LEU A 405 22.92 10.41 25.43
N SER A 406 23.81 11.38 25.26
CA SER A 406 25.18 11.11 24.80
C SER A 406 26.00 10.31 25.81
N ARG A 407 25.80 10.53 27.12
CA ARG A 407 26.42 9.71 28.18
C ARG A 407 25.92 8.28 28.16
N VAL A 408 24.61 8.06 27.92
CA VAL A 408 24.04 6.71 27.79
C VAL A 408 24.71 5.97 26.64
N TRP A 409 24.76 6.59 25.45
CA TRP A 409 25.39 6.00 24.27
C TRP A 409 26.86 5.63 24.50
N LEU A 410 27.63 6.54 25.12
CA LEU A 410 29.05 6.34 25.43
C LEU A 410 29.26 5.24 26.48
N ALA A 411 28.42 5.19 27.53
CA ALA A 411 28.51 4.20 28.59
C ALA A 411 28.19 2.78 28.10
N GLU A 412 27.16 2.63 27.26
CA GLU A 412 26.79 1.34 26.65
C GLU A 412 27.92 0.75 25.79
N ARG A 413 28.75 1.61 25.22
CA ARG A 413 29.93 1.23 24.41
C ARG A 413 31.22 1.13 25.21
N GLY A 414 31.17 1.31 26.53
CA GLY A 414 32.34 1.24 27.40
C GLY A 414 33.37 2.33 27.14
N ALA A 415 32.96 3.49 26.61
CA ALA A 415 33.86 4.60 26.35
C ALA A 415 34.50 5.09 27.67
N PRO A 416 35.83 5.27 27.72
CA PRO A 416 36.49 5.72 28.93
C PRO A 416 36.27 7.22 29.17
N GLY A 417 36.36 7.63 30.44
CA GLY A 417 36.40 9.04 30.83
C GLY A 417 35.09 9.80 30.66
N VAL A 418 33.95 9.10 30.60
CA VAL A 418 32.62 9.74 30.56
C VAL A 418 32.30 10.32 31.95
N PRO A 419 32.06 11.64 32.09
CA PRO A 419 31.70 12.24 33.37
C PRO A 419 30.35 11.74 33.88
N GLU A 420 30.23 11.49 35.18
CA GLU A 420 28.94 11.15 35.80
C GLU A 420 27.93 12.29 35.59
N PRO A 421 26.66 11.99 35.22
CA PRO A 421 25.63 13.00 35.09
C PRO A 421 25.22 13.53 36.48
N ASP A 422 24.90 14.81 36.56
CA ASP A 422 24.29 15.35 37.76
C ASP A 422 22.82 14.92 37.92
N GLU A 423 22.25 15.12 39.11
CA GLU A 423 20.86 14.73 39.39
C GLU A 423 19.85 15.47 38.51
N ALA A 424 20.13 16.72 38.11
CA ALA A 424 19.23 17.51 37.28
C ALA A 424 19.12 16.91 35.88
N MET A 425 20.25 16.54 35.27
CA MET A 425 20.32 15.88 33.97
C MET A 425 19.64 14.51 33.97
N VAL A 426 19.84 13.71 35.01
CA VAL A 426 19.18 12.40 35.14
C VAL A 426 17.65 12.56 35.20
N LEU A 427 17.15 13.50 36.00
CA LEU A 427 15.72 13.76 36.10
C LEU A 427 15.15 14.36 34.80
N TRP A 428 15.90 15.23 34.13
CA TRP A 428 15.50 15.81 32.85
C TRP A 428 15.38 14.73 31.77
N LEU A 429 16.39 13.89 31.60
CA LEU A 429 16.37 12.77 30.65
C LEU A 429 15.22 11.79 30.95
N THR A 430 14.95 11.53 32.23
CA THR A 430 13.83 10.67 32.63
C THR A 430 12.48 11.26 32.19
N VAL A 431 12.27 12.56 32.35
CA VAL A 431 11.05 13.22 31.88
C VAL A 431 10.96 13.15 30.35
N ASP A 432 12.05 13.42 29.65
CA ASP A 432 12.10 13.40 28.18
C ASP A 432 11.82 12.00 27.63
N THR A 433 12.43 10.96 28.19
CA THR A 433 12.18 9.56 27.80
C THR A 433 10.72 9.17 28.01
N VAL A 434 10.12 9.50 29.16
CA VAL A 434 8.71 9.15 29.41
C VAL A 434 7.78 9.96 28.49
N ALA A 435 8.11 11.21 28.19
CA ALA A 435 7.35 12.02 27.23
C ALA A 435 7.39 11.41 25.82
N ALA A 436 8.56 10.97 25.37
CA ALA A 436 8.73 10.33 24.06
C ALA A 436 7.94 9.02 23.94
N GLN A 437 7.97 8.17 24.97
CA GLN A 437 7.24 6.90 25.00
C GLN A 437 5.72 7.11 24.99
N LEU A 438 5.23 8.12 25.71
CA LEU A 438 3.82 8.53 25.68
C LEU A 438 3.37 8.99 24.30
N ALA A 439 4.23 9.72 23.58
CA ALA A 439 3.93 10.20 22.24
C ALA A 439 3.95 9.07 21.19
N ALA A 440 4.83 8.08 21.36
CA ALA A 440 5.00 6.99 20.40
C ALA A 440 3.95 5.88 20.53
N GLU A 441 3.69 5.39 21.75
CA GLU A 441 2.90 4.16 21.96
C GLU A 441 1.64 4.41 22.83
N GLY A 442 1.48 5.61 23.38
CA GLY A 442 0.39 5.92 24.31
C GLY A 442 0.58 5.28 25.69
N GLU A 443 -0.53 4.92 26.35
CA GLU A 443 -0.53 4.36 27.72
C GLU A 443 -0.41 2.82 27.72
N THR A 444 0.75 2.29 27.31
CA THR A 444 1.03 0.84 27.22
C THR A 444 1.43 0.19 28.55
N GLU A 445 1.43 -1.15 28.59
CA GLU A 445 1.89 -1.90 29.77
C GLU A 445 3.43 -1.82 29.90
N GLU A 446 4.16 -1.66 28.80
CA GLU A 446 5.60 -1.36 28.77
C GLU A 446 5.87 -0.02 29.45
N LEU A 447 5.12 1.02 29.10
CA LEU A 447 5.21 2.33 29.74
C LEU A 447 4.87 2.24 31.24
N ARG A 448 3.85 1.45 31.60
CA ARG A 448 3.53 1.19 33.01
C ARG A 448 4.72 0.59 33.76
N ALA A 449 5.32 -0.45 33.22
CA ALA A 449 6.47 -1.12 33.82
C ALA A 449 7.68 -0.16 33.96
N LEU A 450 7.92 0.70 32.96
CA LEU A 450 8.93 1.76 33.02
C LEU A 450 8.65 2.71 34.18
N VAL A 451 7.42 3.24 34.26
CA VAL A 451 6.99 4.19 35.30
C VAL A 451 7.10 3.58 36.70
N GLU A 452 6.66 2.34 36.89
CA GLU A 452 6.78 1.63 38.17
C GLU A 452 8.23 1.35 38.56
N GLY A 453 9.06 0.97 37.58
CA GLY A 453 10.50 0.77 37.80
C GLY A 453 11.23 2.06 38.20
N LEU A 454 10.83 3.21 37.65
CA LEU A 454 11.39 4.52 38.00
C LEU A 454 11.00 4.92 39.44
N THR A 455 9.72 4.79 39.80
CA THR A 455 9.23 5.18 41.13
C THR A 455 9.73 4.27 42.25
N ALA A 456 9.95 2.98 41.96
CA ALA A 456 10.50 2.02 42.91
C ALA A 456 11.99 2.27 43.20
N ARG A 457 12.78 2.62 42.19
CA ARG A 457 14.24 2.83 42.31
C ARG A 457 14.60 4.17 42.96
N HIS A 458 13.76 5.18 42.82
CA HIS A 458 14.05 6.55 43.27
C HIS A 458 13.06 7.05 44.33
N SER A 459 13.33 6.72 45.60
CA SER A 459 12.55 7.28 46.71
C SER A 459 12.59 8.81 46.69
N GLY A 460 11.42 9.45 46.75
CA GLY A 460 11.29 10.91 46.64
C GLY A 460 11.36 11.47 45.21
N PHE A 461 11.25 10.64 44.17
CA PHE A 461 11.21 11.06 42.77
C PHE A 461 10.23 12.23 42.53
N PHE A 462 8.97 12.08 42.95
CA PHE A 462 7.93 13.11 42.80
C PHE A 462 8.19 14.37 43.62
N ASP A 463 9.00 14.30 44.67
CA ASP A 463 9.38 15.48 45.44
C ASP A 463 10.42 16.31 44.72
N LYS A 464 11.15 15.75 43.73
CA LYS A 464 12.23 16.40 42.98
C LYS A 464 11.82 16.74 41.55
N VAL A 465 11.24 15.79 40.81
CA VAL A 465 10.97 15.88 39.36
C VAL A 465 10.09 17.07 38.97
N TRP A 466 9.13 17.48 39.82
CA TRP A 466 8.28 18.65 39.53
C TRP A 466 9.06 19.97 39.43
N ARG A 467 10.31 20.01 39.88
CA ARG A 467 11.19 21.18 39.75
C ARG A 467 12.06 21.16 38.49
N VAL A 468 12.03 20.09 37.71
CA VAL A 468 12.76 19.99 36.44
C VAL A 468 12.18 21.02 35.46
N ASP A 469 13.06 21.73 34.78
CA ASP A 469 12.70 22.71 33.76
C ASP A 469 12.64 22.02 32.39
N HIS A 470 11.54 21.32 32.12
CA HIS A 470 11.31 20.58 30.89
C HIS A 470 9.86 20.78 30.39
N PRO A 471 9.61 21.13 29.11
CA PRO A 471 8.27 21.36 28.52
C PRO A 471 7.22 20.29 28.84
N ALA A 472 7.57 19.01 28.77
CA ALA A 472 6.67 17.90 29.09
C ALA A 472 6.45 17.57 30.60
N THR A 473 7.13 18.22 31.56
CA THR A 473 7.13 17.79 32.98
C THR A 473 5.74 17.61 33.58
N ALA A 474 4.85 18.58 33.37
CA ALA A 474 3.49 18.51 33.90
C ALA A 474 2.69 17.36 33.27
N GLY A 475 2.73 17.24 31.93
CA GLY A 475 2.03 16.20 31.17
C GLY A 475 2.49 14.79 31.56
N VAL A 476 3.81 14.59 31.65
CA VAL A 476 4.40 13.32 32.10
C VAL A 476 3.92 12.94 33.50
N LEU A 477 3.94 13.87 34.46
CA LEU A 477 3.47 13.59 35.83
C LEU A 477 1.98 13.24 35.89
N GLU A 478 1.16 13.77 34.98
CA GLU A 478 -0.26 13.45 34.86
C GLU A 478 -0.48 12.07 34.26
N ALA A 479 0.24 11.74 33.19
CA ALA A 479 0.22 10.42 32.59
C ALA A 479 0.70 9.35 33.58
N MET A 480 1.82 9.58 34.27
CA MET A 480 2.29 8.70 35.35
C MET A 480 1.21 8.49 36.42
N ALA A 481 0.41 9.51 36.75
CA ALA A 481 -0.67 9.38 37.71
C ALA A 481 -1.88 8.55 37.22
N ARG A 482 -2.08 8.45 35.90
CA ARG A 482 -3.14 7.64 35.28
C ARG A 482 -2.70 6.18 35.17
N VAL A 483 -1.48 5.95 34.71
CA VAL A 483 -0.94 4.61 34.39
C VAL A 483 -0.55 3.81 35.66
N HIS A 484 -0.05 4.47 36.71
CA HIS A 484 0.50 3.78 37.88
C HIS A 484 -0.55 3.01 38.70
N GLY A 485 -0.33 1.71 38.96
CA GLY A 485 -1.28 0.84 39.67
C GLY A 485 -1.49 1.18 41.16
N ASP A 486 -0.43 1.62 41.86
CA ASP A 486 -0.53 2.07 43.26
C ASP A 486 -1.19 3.45 43.43
N LYS A 487 -2.31 3.48 44.17
CA LYS A 487 -3.10 4.68 44.46
C LYS A 487 -2.31 5.75 45.22
N LYS A 488 -1.38 5.37 46.11
CA LYS A 488 -0.59 6.33 46.89
C LYS A 488 0.39 7.07 45.98
N THR A 489 1.06 6.33 45.12
CA THR A 489 2.03 6.87 44.15
C THR A 489 1.33 7.72 43.09
N ALA A 490 0.20 7.26 42.55
CA ALA A 490 -0.64 8.06 41.65
C ALA A 490 -1.06 9.40 42.29
N LYS A 491 -1.44 9.41 43.59
CA LYS A 491 -1.77 10.66 44.29
C LYS A 491 -0.57 11.60 44.45
N ALA A 492 0.63 11.06 44.70
CA ALA A 492 1.85 11.85 44.76
C ALA A 492 2.18 12.48 43.40
N ALA A 493 2.05 11.72 42.31
CA ALA A 493 2.21 12.18 40.94
C ALA A 493 1.24 13.32 40.59
N ARG A 494 -0.07 13.19 40.90
CA ARG A 494 -1.06 14.29 40.69
C ARG A 494 -0.68 15.57 41.43
N LYS A 495 -0.21 15.43 42.68
CA LYS A 495 0.25 16.58 43.47
C LYS A 495 1.49 17.23 42.87
N ALA A 496 2.43 16.43 42.37
CA ALA A 496 3.62 16.90 41.67
C ALA A 496 3.25 17.64 40.37
N ALA A 497 2.35 17.06 39.56
CA ALA A 497 1.83 17.69 38.34
C ALA A 497 1.19 19.06 38.61
N TYR A 498 0.34 19.16 39.65
CA TYR A 498 -0.27 20.43 40.05
C TYR A 498 0.79 21.48 40.40
N LYS A 499 1.83 21.10 41.15
CA LYS A 499 2.94 22.00 41.48
C LYS A 499 3.72 22.44 40.24
N ALA A 500 4.00 21.51 39.32
CA ALA A 500 4.73 21.80 38.08
C ALA A 500 3.96 22.83 37.21
N ARG A 501 2.64 22.66 37.06
CA ARG A 501 1.79 23.63 36.35
C ARG A 501 1.78 25.00 37.02
N SER A 502 1.68 25.05 38.34
CA SER A 502 1.62 26.32 39.08
C SER A 502 2.92 27.14 39.05
N ARG A 503 4.00 26.58 38.51
CA ARG A 503 5.30 27.24 38.37
C ARG A 503 5.49 27.88 36.99
N ARG A 504 4.79 27.38 35.98
CA ARG A 504 4.68 28.04 34.67
C ARG A 504 3.64 29.15 34.76
#